data_AF-A0AAU7B0T2-F1
#
_entry.id   AF-A0AAU7B0T2-F1
#
_cell.length_a   1.000
_cell.length_b   1.000
_cell.length_c   1.000
_cell.angle_alpha   90.00
_cell.angle_beta   90.00
_cell.angle_gamma   90.00
#
_symmetry.space_group_name_H-M   'P 1'
#
loop_
_entity.id
_entity.type
_entity.pdbx_description
1 polymer ?
#
loop_
_entity_poly.entity_id
_entity_poly.type
_entity_poly.pdbx_seq_one_letter_code
_entity_poly.pdbx_strand_id
1 'polypeptide(L)'
;MSTYDADDLLSENALNAAVSALANRNAHHLQDMTPAEQQEAAGHWRALAIDVLVAVRATVTNPEIGPAINEGGPGRAVIVLEDSGEEEINVHVAFHPELQQLGDDQVAGTPAQITAVSMIDTLGEEGGEGAEPGPA
;
A
#
# COMPACT_ATOMS: atom_id res chain seq x y z
N MET A 1 -26.39 -1.11 19.45
CA MET A 1 -26.06 -0.55 18.13
C MET A 1 -24.54 -0.55 18.09
N SER A 2 -23.93 -1.50 17.40
CA SER A 2 -22.47 -1.57 17.36
C SER A 2 -21.97 -0.34 16.61
N THR A 3 -21.31 0.56 17.33
CA THR A 3 -20.47 1.61 16.74
C THR A 3 -19.27 0.91 16.14
N TYR A 4 -19.25 0.80 14.82
CA TYR A 4 -18.07 0.35 14.09
C TYR A 4 -16.97 1.40 14.27
N ASP A 5 -15.81 0.97 14.75
CA ASP A 5 -14.63 1.81 14.80
C ASP A 5 -14.06 1.94 13.38
N ALA A 6 -13.41 3.06 13.07
CA ALA A 6 -12.72 3.22 11.81
C ALA A 6 -11.58 2.19 11.65
N ASP A 7 -11.05 1.67 12.76
CA ASP A 7 -10.08 0.57 12.76
C ASP A 7 -10.68 -0.77 12.29
N ASP A 8 -12.00 -0.98 12.43
CA ASP A 8 -12.68 -2.19 11.96
C ASP A 8 -12.64 -2.32 10.43
N LEU A 9 -12.46 -1.21 9.70
CA LEU A 9 -12.35 -1.17 8.24
C LEU A 9 -11.11 -1.91 7.72
N LEU A 10 -10.05 -2.02 8.52
CA LEU A 10 -8.81 -2.73 8.16
C LEU A 10 -8.72 -4.13 8.78
N SER A 11 -9.80 -4.61 9.40
CA SER A 11 -9.85 -5.97 9.93
C SER A 11 -9.74 -7.00 8.80
N GLU A 12 -9.18 -8.17 9.12
CA GLU A 12 -9.12 -9.31 8.19
C GLU A 12 -10.49 -9.67 7.61
N ASN A 13 -11.56 -9.56 8.41
CA ASN A 13 -12.92 -9.83 7.93
C ASN A 13 -13.37 -8.81 6.87
N ALA A 14 -13.05 -7.53 7.06
CA ALA A 14 -13.37 -6.47 6.09
C ALA A 14 -12.54 -6.62 4.80
N LEU A 15 -11.25 -6.92 4.93
CA LEU A 15 -10.36 -7.19 3.81
C LEU A 15 -10.81 -8.40 3.00
N ASN A 16 -11.12 -9.52 3.66
CA ASN A 16 -11.59 -10.73 3.00
C ASN A 16 -12.94 -10.51 2.30
N ALA A 17 -13.84 -9.71 2.90
CA ALA A 17 -15.10 -9.34 2.27
C ALA A 17 -14.88 -8.47 1.01
N ALA A 18 -13.96 -7.50 1.07
CA ALA A 18 -13.61 -6.65 -0.08
C ALA A 18 -12.97 -7.47 -1.23
N VAL A 19 -12.01 -8.33 -0.92
CA VAL A 19 -11.38 -9.23 -1.90
C VAL A 19 -12.41 -10.17 -2.51
N SER A 20 -13.30 -10.75 -1.70
CA SER A 20 -14.38 -11.62 -2.20
C SER A 20 -15.34 -10.86 -3.14
N ALA A 21 -15.65 -9.60 -2.84
CA ALA A 21 -16.47 -8.77 -3.72
C ALA A 21 -15.77 -8.48 -5.06
N LEU A 22 -14.46 -8.20 -5.04
CA LEU A 22 -13.64 -8.02 -6.23
C LEU A 22 -13.55 -9.31 -7.05
N ALA A 23 -13.34 -10.46 -6.40
CA ALA A 23 -13.33 -11.76 -7.05
C ALA A 23 -14.67 -12.08 -7.72
N ASN A 24 -15.79 -11.84 -7.02
CA ASN A 24 -17.13 -12.02 -7.58
C ASN A 24 -17.38 -11.13 -8.80
N ARG A 25 -16.91 -9.88 -8.78
CA ARG A 25 -17.02 -8.96 -9.92
C ARG A 25 -16.20 -9.43 -11.12
N ASN A 26 -15.08 -10.10 -10.87
CA ASN A 26 -14.17 -10.64 -11.89
C ASN A 26 -14.38 -12.14 -12.15
N ALA A 27 -15.50 -12.72 -11.70
CA ALA A 27 -15.73 -14.16 -11.76
C ALA A 27 -15.61 -14.74 -13.18
N HIS A 28 -15.96 -13.97 -14.20
CA HIS A 28 -15.79 -14.39 -15.60
C HIS A 28 -14.31 -14.50 -15.99
N HIS A 29 -13.48 -13.53 -15.62
CA HIS A 29 -12.03 -13.56 -15.90
C HIS A 29 -11.31 -14.68 -15.12
N LEU A 30 -11.77 -14.98 -13.90
CA LEU A 30 -11.21 -16.07 -13.11
C LEU A 30 -11.38 -17.45 -13.75
N GLN A 31 -12.44 -17.66 -14.55
CA GLN A 31 -12.69 -18.95 -15.21
C GLN A 31 -11.63 -19.26 -16.28
N ASP A 32 -11.02 -18.22 -16.85
CA ASP A 32 -10.00 -18.34 -17.89
C ASP A 32 -8.57 -18.33 -17.33
N MET A 33 -8.41 -18.11 -16.01
CA MET A 33 -7.12 -18.05 -15.33
C MET A 33 -6.66 -19.41 -14.80
N THR A 34 -5.36 -19.66 -14.91
CA THR A 34 -4.69 -20.78 -14.23
C THR A 34 -4.69 -20.57 -12.71
N PRO A 35 -4.48 -21.63 -11.91
CA PRO A 35 -4.42 -21.50 -10.45
C PRO A 35 -3.36 -20.51 -9.95
N ALA A 36 -2.22 -20.40 -10.63
CA ALA A 36 -1.17 -19.43 -10.30
C ALA A 36 -1.65 -17.99 -10.54
N GLU A 37 -2.24 -17.71 -11.71
CA GLU A 37 -2.79 -16.39 -12.04
C GLU A 37 -3.95 -15.99 -11.12
N GLN A 38 -4.76 -16.95 -10.65
CA GLN A 38 -5.81 -16.69 -9.65
C GLN A 38 -5.21 -16.27 -8.30
N GLN A 39 -4.08 -16.85 -7.91
CA GLN A 39 -3.39 -16.53 -6.67
C GLN A 39 -2.74 -15.15 -6.72
N GLU A 40 -2.11 -14.81 -7.85
CA GLU A 40 -1.60 -13.46 -8.13
C GLU A 40 -2.72 -12.41 -8.15
N ALA A 41 -3.84 -12.72 -8.82
CA ALA A 41 -5.01 -11.83 -8.86
C ALA A 41 -5.59 -11.59 -7.46
N ALA A 42 -5.64 -12.61 -6.61
CA ALA A 42 -6.08 -12.47 -5.22
C ALA A 42 -5.17 -11.54 -4.41
N GLY A 43 -3.84 -11.66 -4.56
CA GLY A 43 -2.88 -10.74 -3.95
C GLY A 43 -3.08 -9.30 -4.44
N HIS A 44 -3.23 -9.11 -5.76
CA HIS A 44 -3.48 -7.80 -6.34
C HIS A 44 -4.78 -7.15 -5.82
N TRP A 45 -5.87 -7.92 -5.73
CA TRP A 45 -7.13 -7.43 -5.18
C TRP A 45 -7.04 -7.12 -3.70
N ARG A 46 -6.22 -7.85 -2.94
CA ARG A 46 -5.96 -7.56 -1.53
C ARG A 46 -5.25 -6.22 -1.38
N ALA A 47 -4.20 -5.97 -2.16
CA ALA A 47 -3.53 -4.66 -2.18
C ALA A 47 -4.50 -3.52 -2.50
N LEU A 48 -5.30 -3.66 -3.56
CA LEU A 48 -6.33 -2.67 -3.92
C LEU A 48 -7.37 -2.44 -2.81
N ALA A 49 -7.80 -3.51 -2.13
CA ALA A 49 -8.73 -3.40 -1.03
C ALA A 49 -8.12 -2.64 0.16
N ILE A 50 -6.85 -2.89 0.49
CA ILE A 50 -6.12 -2.18 1.54
C ILE A 50 -6.04 -0.70 1.20
N ASP A 51 -5.61 -0.33 0.00
CA ASP A 51 -5.47 1.07 -0.42
C ASP A 51 -6.79 1.84 -0.26
N VAL A 52 -7.88 1.26 -0.77
CA VAL A 52 -9.22 1.85 -0.67
C VAL A 52 -9.66 1.98 0.79
N LEU A 53 -9.49 0.95 1.60
CA LEU A 53 -9.96 0.96 3.00
C LEU A 53 -9.11 1.88 3.88
N VAL A 54 -7.81 2.02 3.61
CA VAL A 54 -6.95 3.01 4.27
C VAL A 54 -7.39 4.43 3.91
N ALA A 55 -7.72 4.69 2.63
CA ALA A 55 -8.25 5.98 2.20
C ALA A 55 -9.64 6.28 2.81
N VAL A 56 -10.52 5.29 2.93
CA VAL A 56 -11.81 5.44 3.61
C VAL A 56 -11.60 5.71 5.11
N ARG A 57 -10.76 4.93 5.79
CA ARG A 57 -10.42 5.12 7.20
C ARG A 57 -9.84 6.52 7.45
N ALA A 58 -9.02 7.03 6.53
CA ALA A 58 -8.52 8.40 6.55
C ALA A 58 -9.64 9.43 6.68
N THR A 59 -10.63 9.29 5.80
CA THR A 59 -11.75 10.21 5.68
C THR A 59 -12.69 10.10 6.89
N VAL A 60 -12.87 8.90 7.42
CA VAL A 60 -13.71 8.65 8.60
C VAL A 60 -13.06 9.18 9.88
N THR A 61 -11.76 8.97 10.06
CA THR A 61 -11.02 9.41 11.27
C THR A 61 -10.70 10.90 11.26
N ASN A 62 -10.56 11.50 10.08
CA ASN A 62 -10.30 12.93 9.95
C ASN A 62 -11.11 13.53 8.78
N PRO A 63 -12.40 13.84 9.01
CA PRO A 63 -13.29 14.33 7.96
C PRO A 63 -12.92 15.74 7.44
N GLU A 64 -12.13 16.51 8.19
CA GLU A 64 -11.61 17.81 7.74
C GLU A 64 -10.38 17.66 6.82
N ILE A 65 -9.74 16.49 6.83
CA ILE A 65 -8.75 16.03 5.85
C ILE A 65 -9.44 15.12 4.82
N GLY A 66 -10.65 15.49 4.37
CA GLY A 66 -11.34 14.80 3.28
C GLY A 66 -10.39 14.52 2.10
N PRO A 67 -10.66 13.49 1.27
CA PRO A 67 -9.70 12.95 0.33
C PRO A 67 -9.01 14.09 -0.40
N ALA A 68 -7.69 14.21 -0.21
CA ALA A 68 -6.86 15.23 -0.81
C ALA A 68 -6.73 14.95 -2.32
N ILE A 69 -7.84 15.08 -3.03
CA ILE A 69 -7.91 15.35 -4.47
C ILE A 69 -7.72 16.85 -4.75
N ASN A 70 -7.45 17.64 -3.72
CA ASN A 70 -7.00 19.02 -3.86
C ASN A 70 -5.48 19.04 -3.68
N GLU A 71 -4.76 19.60 -4.66
CA GLU A 71 -3.31 19.81 -4.70
C GLU A 71 -2.74 20.64 -3.52
N GLY A 72 -3.56 20.98 -2.51
CA GLY A 72 -3.17 21.72 -1.30
C GLY A 72 -3.59 21.08 0.03
N GLY A 73 -4.06 19.82 0.04
CA GLY A 73 -4.34 19.09 1.28
C GLY A 73 -3.07 18.59 1.99
N PRO A 74 -3.14 18.22 3.29
CA PRO A 74 -2.00 17.65 3.98
C PRO A 74 -1.64 16.30 3.36
N GLY A 75 -0.37 16.12 3.00
CA GLY A 75 0.08 14.92 2.31
C GLY A 75 0.25 13.74 3.25
N ARG A 76 0.11 12.54 2.68
CA ARG A 76 0.10 11.25 3.36
C ARG A 76 0.96 10.26 2.58
N ALA A 77 1.60 9.36 3.32
CA ALA A 77 2.21 8.14 2.82
C ALA A 77 1.56 6.93 3.52
N VAL A 78 1.29 5.88 2.77
CA VAL A 78 0.84 4.58 3.27
C VAL A 78 1.92 3.58 2.91
N ILE A 79 2.45 2.89 3.93
CA ILE A 79 3.45 1.83 3.75
C ILE A 79 2.79 0.53 4.21
N VAL A 80 2.77 -0.47 3.35
CA VAL A 80 2.33 -1.82 3.65
C VAL A 80 3.55 -2.73 3.59
N LEU A 81 3.79 -3.47 4.67
CA LEU A 81 4.83 -4.48 4.79
C LEU A 81 4.13 -5.84 4.77
N GLU A 82 4.45 -6.68 3.79
CA GLU A 82 3.85 -8.00 3.62
C GLU A 82 4.94 -9.07 3.60
N ASP A 83 4.77 -10.13 4.39
CA ASP A 83 5.67 -11.28 4.38
C ASP A 83 5.48 -12.07 3.06
N SER A 84 6.54 -12.23 2.27
CA SER A 84 6.49 -12.88 0.94
C SER A 84 7.29 -14.19 0.86
N GLY A 85 7.87 -14.64 1.96
CA GLY A 85 8.68 -15.85 2.08
C GLY A 85 9.11 -16.09 3.52
N GLU A 86 10.02 -17.03 3.77
CA GLU A 86 10.50 -17.30 5.14
C GLU A 86 11.29 -16.12 5.74
N GLU A 87 11.93 -15.30 4.91
CA GLU A 87 12.73 -14.12 5.33
C GLU A 87 12.59 -12.92 4.38
N GLU A 88 11.62 -12.93 3.46
CA GLU A 88 11.42 -11.85 2.48
C GLU A 88 10.23 -10.99 2.86
N ILE A 89 10.40 -9.66 2.76
CA ILE A 89 9.35 -8.66 2.99
C ILE A 89 9.13 -7.88 1.70
N ASN A 90 7.89 -7.89 1.21
CA ASN A 90 7.42 -6.98 0.18
C ASN A 90 7.02 -5.65 0.80
N VAL A 91 7.49 -4.55 0.21
CA VAL A 91 7.19 -3.20 0.66
C VAL A 91 6.38 -2.48 -0.43
N HIS A 92 5.14 -2.13 -0.10
CA HIS A 92 4.28 -1.33 -0.97
C HIS A 92 4.10 0.06 -0.39
N VAL A 93 4.23 1.08 -1.24
CA VAL A 93 4.18 2.47 -0.81
C VAL A 93 3.27 3.26 -1.73
N ALA A 94 2.32 3.99 -1.14
CA ALA A 94 1.42 4.90 -1.84
C ALA A 94 1.46 6.30 -1.21
N PHE A 95 1.51 7.34 -2.03
CA PHE A 95 1.53 8.73 -1.60
C PHE A 95 0.29 9.47 -2.09
N HIS A 96 -0.32 10.27 -1.21
CA HIS A 96 -1.46 11.12 -1.55
C HIS A 96 -1.33 12.53 -0.97
N PRO A 97 -1.31 13.59 -1.80
CA PRO A 97 -1.23 13.55 -3.26
C PRO A 97 0.06 12.87 -3.75
N GLU A 98 0.14 12.53 -5.03
CA GLU A 98 1.36 11.95 -5.62
C GLU A 98 2.57 12.89 -5.41
N LEU A 99 3.75 12.30 -5.24
CA LEU A 99 5.00 13.07 -5.13
C LEU A 99 5.28 13.80 -6.44
N GLN A 100 5.74 15.05 -6.33
CA GLN A 100 6.12 15.84 -7.50
C GLN A 100 7.60 15.65 -7.78
N GLN A 101 7.95 15.15 -8.97
CA GLN A 101 9.34 15.10 -9.42
C GLN A 101 9.82 16.50 -9.81
N LEU A 102 10.92 16.95 -9.18
CA LEU A 102 11.56 18.24 -9.44
C LEU A 102 12.84 18.12 -10.30
N GLY A 103 13.35 16.91 -10.48
CA GLY A 103 14.53 16.56 -11.27
C GLY A 103 14.86 15.07 -11.13
N ASP A 104 15.96 14.60 -11.75
CA ASP A 104 16.27 13.17 -11.89
C ASP A 104 16.28 12.39 -10.56
N ASP A 105 16.64 13.04 -9.44
CA ASP A 105 16.64 12.42 -8.09
C ASP A 105 15.97 13.27 -7.01
N GLN A 106 15.22 14.30 -7.39
CA GLN A 106 14.63 15.24 -6.42
C GLN A 106 13.11 15.12 -6.43
N VAL A 107 12.55 14.77 -5.27
CA VAL A 107 11.10 14.70 -5.05
C VAL A 107 10.67 15.82 -4.11
N ALA A 108 9.58 16.50 -4.48
CA ALA A 108 8.82 17.37 -3.60
C ALA A 108 7.63 16.60 -3.05
N GLY A 109 7.44 16.75 -1.74
CA GLY A 109 6.33 16.19 -1.00
C GLY A 109 6.12 16.99 0.27
N THR A 110 5.00 16.75 0.92
CA THR A 110 4.77 17.26 2.27
C THR A 110 5.73 16.58 3.27
N PRO A 111 5.94 17.15 4.47
CA PRO A 111 6.88 16.60 5.44
C PRO A 111 6.66 15.11 5.73
N ALA A 112 5.40 14.67 5.89
CA ALA A 112 5.08 13.26 6.13
C ALA A 112 5.51 12.35 4.97
N GLN A 113 5.39 12.80 3.73
CA GLN A 113 5.75 12.04 2.55
C GLN A 113 7.28 11.94 2.39
N ILE A 114 7.99 13.05 2.62
CA ILE A 114 9.46 13.04 2.61
C ILE A 114 10.01 12.15 3.72
N THR A 115 9.43 12.19 4.93
CA THR A 115 9.81 11.28 6.01
C THR A 115 9.64 9.81 5.62
N ALA A 116 8.53 9.46 4.96
CA ALA A 116 8.30 8.09 4.49
C ALA A 116 9.32 7.65 3.44
N VAL A 117 9.68 8.52 2.48
CA VAL A 117 10.77 8.24 1.52
C VAL A 117 12.07 7.92 2.24
N SER A 118 12.49 8.75 3.21
CA SER A 118 13.72 8.51 3.97
C SER A 118 13.71 7.19 4.75
N MET A 119 12.55 6.80 5.30
CA MET A 119 12.40 5.51 5.99
C MET A 119 12.60 4.33 5.03
N ILE A 120 12.05 4.42 3.81
CA ILE A 120 12.19 3.37 2.78
C ILE A 120 13.64 3.26 2.33
N ASP A 121 14.32 4.39 2.12
CA ASP A 121 15.74 4.39 1.75
C ASP A 121 16.58 3.67 2.81
N THR A 122 16.35 3.97 4.10
CA THR A 122 17.05 3.31 5.21
C THR A 122 16.80 1.79 5.22
N LEU A 123 15.55 1.36 5.00
CA LEU A 123 15.20 -0.07 4.94
C LEU A 123 15.84 -0.78 3.74
N GLY A 124 16.01 -0.09 2.61
CA GLY A 124 16.69 -0.62 1.43
C GLY A 124 18.21 -0.76 1.60
N GLU A 125 18.83 0.14 2.37
CA GLU A 125 20.26 0.11 2.68
C GLU A 125 20.64 -1.02 3.65
N GLU A 126 19.79 -1.30 4.65
CA GLU A 126 20.04 -2.35 5.64
C GLU A 126 19.93 -3.79 5.08
N GLY A 127 19.27 -3.98 3.93
CA GLY A 127 19.17 -5.27 3.23
C GLY A 127 20.29 -5.58 2.24
N GLY A 128 21.29 -4.70 2.12
CA GLY A 128 22.26 -4.69 0.99
C GLY A 128 23.71 -5.05 1.31
N GLU A 129 24.07 -5.48 2.52
CA GLU A 129 25.47 -5.85 2.84
C GLU A 129 25.73 -7.36 2.67
N GLY A 130 25.98 -7.77 1.43
CA GLY A 130 26.20 -9.18 1.13
C GLY A 130 26.86 -9.53 -0.20
N ALA A 131 27.84 -8.75 -0.71
CA ALA A 131 28.82 -9.26 -1.69
C ALA A 131 29.95 -8.26 -2.01
N GLU A 132 31.10 -8.41 -1.36
CA GLU A 132 32.38 -8.14 -2.03
C GLU A 132 33.30 -9.37 -1.89
N PRO A 133 33.54 -10.14 -2.96
CA PRO A 133 34.67 -11.06 -2.98
C PRO A 133 35.94 -10.24 -3.18
N GLY A 134 36.76 -10.13 -2.13
CA GLY A 134 38.09 -9.51 -2.23
C GLY A 134 38.96 -10.22 -3.29
N PRO A 135 39.79 -9.48 -4.03
CA PRO A 135 40.58 -10.05 -5.12
C PRO A 135 41.64 -11.02 -4.58
N ALA A 136 41.85 -12.10 -5.34
CA ALA A 136 42.80 -13.18 -5.08
C ALA A 136 44.27 -12.76 -5.22
#